data_AF-A0A1E5NI79-F1
#
_entry.id   AF-A0A1E5NI79-F1
#
_cell.length_a   1.000
_cell.length_b   1.000
_cell.length_c   1.000
_cell.angle_alpha   90.00
_cell.angle_beta   90.00
_cell.angle_gamma   90.00
#
_symmetry.space_group_name_H-M   'P 1'
#
loop_
_entity.id
_entity.type
_entity.pdbx_description
1 polymer ?
#
loop_
_entity_poly.entity_id
_entity_poly.type
_entity_poly.pdbx_seq_one_letter_code
_entity_poly.pdbx_strand_id
1 'polypeptide(L)'
;MKLKILLIVIVILFAVSCAKNNPSNPTYAVSNTPTGNEENKSADNVNSKETSNTDEENSLDNYGEKTDLPINDNTVIDDGALEYKGKVEYTVETLDSSSFTNPEYIDIYVDIYNDEKMILIYTPNRFRFENVSITGSKYEGNMSDDNGTYTFSMTVNRDTITDFNFTILGKQERYYMKSNQLDAIK
;
A
#
# COMPACT_ATOMS: atom_id res chain seq x y z
N MET A 1 -38.71 6.53 -43.41
CA MET A 1 -39.18 5.65 -42.31
C MET A 1 -38.46 4.29 -42.36
N LYS A 2 -37.21 4.20 -41.88
CA LYS A 2 -36.45 2.92 -41.79
C LYS A 2 -35.37 2.97 -40.69
N LEU A 3 -35.70 3.51 -39.52
CA LEU A 3 -34.76 3.60 -38.38
C LEU A 3 -35.48 3.38 -37.04
N LYS A 4 -36.31 2.33 -36.95
CA LYS A 4 -37.00 1.97 -35.70
C LYS A 4 -36.84 0.50 -35.30
N ILE A 5 -36.06 -0.29 -36.05
CA ILE A 5 -35.91 -1.74 -35.82
C ILE A 5 -34.60 -2.09 -35.09
N LEU A 6 -33.64 -1.18 -34.96
CA LEU A 6 -32.35 -1.49 -34.30
C LEU A 6 -32.42 -1.49 -32.75
N LEU A 7 -33.52 -1.04 -32.15
CA LEU A 7 -33.58 -0.81 -30.69
C LEU A 7 -34.07 -2.02 -29.88
N ILE A 8 -34.59 -3.07 -30.53
CA ILE A 8 -35.17 -4.24 -29.83
C ILE A 8 -34.15 -5.37 -29.59
N VAL A 9 -32.97 -5.33 -30.20
CA VAL A 9 -31.97 -6.42 -30.09
C VAL A 9 -31.01 -6.26 -28.89
N ILE A 10 -30.89 -5.07 -28.28
CA ILE A 10 -29.94 -4.82 -27.17
C ILE A 10 -30.49 -5.22 -25.79
N VAL A 11 -31.81 -5.43 -25.64
CA VAL A 11 -32.45 -5.63 -24.33
C VAL A 11 -32.46 -7.09 -23.85
N ILE A 12 -32.03 -8.07 -24.67
CA ILE A 12 -32.11 -9.51 -24.32
C ILE A 12 -30.80 -10.08 -23.75
N LEU A 13 -29.71 -9.31 -23.64
CA LEU A 13 -28.40 -9.82 -23.18
C LEU A 13 -28.05 -9.62 -21.69
N PHE A 14 -28.95 -9.09 -20.86
CA PHE A 14 -28.68 -8.84 -19.43
C PHE A 14 -29.32 -9.84 -18.44
N ALA A 15 -29.83 -10.98 -18.90
CA ALA A 15 -30.55 -11.94 -18.04
C ALA A 15 -29.76 -13.21 -17.65
N VAL A 16 -28.44 -13.29 -17.88
CA VAL A 16 -27.65 -14.48 -17.52
C VAL A 16 -26.26 -14.12 -16.97
N SER A 17 -26.19 -13.49 -15.80
CA SER A 17 -25.00 -13.61 -14.91
C SER A 17 -25.29 -13.25 -13.45
N CYS A 18 -26.39 -13.75 -12.92
CA CYS A 18 -26.58 -13.87 -11.46
C CYS A 18 -26.80 -15.35 -11.14
N ALA A 19 -25.77 -16.16 -11.40
CA ALA A 19 -25.67 -17.50 -10.87
C ALA A 19 -24.71 -17.49 -9.67
N LYS A 20 -25.34 -17.75 -8.53
CA LYS A 20 -24.85 -17.88 -7.18
C LYS A 20 -23.84 -19.02 -7.07
N ASN A 21 -22.55 -18.69 -7.09
CA ASN A 21 -21.47 -19.63 -6.78
C ASN A 21 -20.77 -19.17 -5.50
N ASN A 22 -21.32 -19.59 -4.36
CA ASN A 22 -20.63 -19.54 -3.08
C ASN A 22 -20.05 -20.94 -2.84
N PRO A 23 -18.77 -21.23 -3.16
CA PRO A 23 -18.14 -22.43 -2.64
C PRO A 23 -17.85 -22.18 -1.16
N SER A 24 -18.59 -22.90 -0.31
CA SER A 24 -18.36 -23.00 1.12
C SER A 24 -16.89 -23.29 1.41
N ASN A 25 -16.35 -22.50 2.33
CA ASN A 25 -15.08 -22.70 3.01
C ASN A 25 -14.87 -24.19 3.39
N PRO A 26 -13.79 -24.87 2.96
CA PRO A 26 -13.48 -26.18 3.49
C PRO A 26 -12.92 -26.03 4.91
N THR A 27 -13.71 -26.47 5.89
CA THR A 27 -13.26 -26.72 7.26
C THR A 27 -12.14 -27.76 7.25
N TYR A 28 -11.00 -27.41 7.84
CA TYR A 28 -9.90 -28.32 8.14
C TYR A 28 -10.43 -29.52 8.95
N ALA A 29 -10.42 -30.70 8.35
CA ALA A 29 -10.63 -31.95 9.05
C ALA A 29 -9.27 -32.59 9.32
N VAL A 30 -8.90 -32.63 10.60
CA VAL A 30 -7.86 -33.49 11.14
C VAL A 30 -8.30 -34.94 10.98
N SER A 31 -7.51 -35.76 10.28
CA SER A 31 -7.67 -37.22 10.29
C SER A 31 -6.32 -37.89 10.52
N ASN A 32 -6.17 -38.51 11.69
CA ASN A 32 -5.07 -39.41 12.03
C ASN A 32 -5.32 -40.82 11.46
N THR A 33 -4.25 -41.40 10.90
CA THR A 33 -3.85 -42.83 10.84
C THR A 33 -4.60 -43.84 9.94
N PRO A 34 -4.03 -45.03 9.63
CA PRO A 34 -2.70 -45.35 9.05
C PRO A 34 -2.78 -46.43 7.92
N THR A 35 -1.67 -46.69 7.20
CA THR A 35 -1.26 -47.89 6.38
C THR A 35 -0.72 -47.48 5.00
N GLY A 36 0.41 -47.98 4.49
CA GLY A 36 1.36 -48.97 4.96
C GLY A 36 2.61 -49.03 4.05
N ASN A 37 3.71 -49.48 4.65
CA ASN A 37 4.90 -50.17 4.12
C ASN A 37 5.50 -49.75 2.77
N GLU A 38 6.70 -49.17 2.82
CA GLU A 38 7.88 -49.77 2.17
C GLU A 38 9.08 -49.68 3.13
N GLU A 39 9.75 -50.83 3.31
CA GLU A 39 10.92 -51.04 4.16
C GLU A 39 12.21 -50.64 3.43
N ASN A 40 13.14 -49.99 4.13
CA ASN A 40 14.50 -50.51 4.28
C ASN A 40 15.32 -49.72 5.32
N LYS A 41 15.67 -50.43 6.42
CA LYS A 41 17.01 -50.60 7.03
C LYS A 41 17.88 -49.34 7.21
N SER A 42 18.50 -49.04 8.35
CA SER A 42 18.90 -49.85 9.51
C SER A 42 19.50 -48.91 10.58
N ALA A 43 19.38 -49.29 11.85
CA ALA A 43 20.26 -49.07 13.02
C ALA A 43 20.91 -47.67 13.22
N ASP A 44 20.89 -47.04 14.39
CA ASP A 44 21.19 -47.63 15.69
C ASP A 44 20.68 -46.77 16.85
N ASN A 45 20.54 -47.47 17.96
CA ASN A 45 20.11 -47.08 19.29
C ASN A 45 21.10 -46.10 19.97
N VAL A 46 20.62 -45.23 20.88
CA VAL A 46 21.08 -45.14 22.29
C VAL A 46 20.69 -43.81 22.95
N ASN A 47 20.21 -44.03 24.17
CA ASN A 47 19.65 -43.17 25.20
C ASN A 47 20.64 -42.15 25.83
N SER A 48 20.04 -41.10 26.42
CA SER A 48 20.46 -40.33 27.61
C SER A 48 21.78 -39.54 27.58
N LYS A 49 21.75 -38.27 28.03
CA LYS A 49 22.25 -37.84 29.36
C LYS A 49 22.29 -36.31 29.49
N GLU A 50 21.88 -35.81 30.65
CA GLU A 50 22.01 -34.44 31.14
C GLU A 50 23.46 -33.92 31.15
N THR A 51 23.68 -32.61 31.03
CA THR A 51 24.09 -31.69 32.12
C THR A 51 24.69 -30.39 31.55
N SER A 52 24.33 -29.27 32.18
CA SER A 52 24.73 -27.88 32.01
C SER A 52 26.24 -27.57 31.98
N ASN A 53 26.68 -26.56 31.21
CA ASN A 53 27.16 -25.25 31.70
C ASN A 53 27.95 -24.42 30.67
N THR A 54 27.78 -23.10 30.81
CA THR A 54 28.70 -21.95 30.57
C THR A 54 29.08 -21.49 29.15
N ASP A 55 28.56 -20.30 28.84
CA ASP A 55 29.23 -19.09 28.31
C ASP A 55 30.42 -19.25 27.35
N GLU A 56 30.23 -18.82 26.09
CA GLU A 56 31.10 -17.86 25.39
C GLU A 56 30.48 -17.41 24.06
N GLU A 57 30.71 -16.15 23.70
CA GLU A 57 30.25 -15.46 22.50
C GLU A 57 30.53 -16.24 21.20
N ASN A 58 29.54 -16.33 20.31
CA ASN A 58 29.84 -16.25 18.89
C ASN A 58 28.65 -15.79 18.04
N SER A 59 28.96 -14.87 17.13
CA SER A 59 28.14 -14.37 16.04
C SER A 59 27.90 -15.45 14.99
N LEU A 60 26.64 -15.64 14.54
CA LEU A 60 26.17 -15.68 13.14
C LEU A 60 24.75 -16.32 13.03
N ASP A 61 23.88 -15.56 12.38
CA ASP A 61 22.93 -15.95 11.32
C ASP A 61 21.71 -16.87 11.56
N ASN A 62 20.54 -16.23 11.39
CA ASN A 62 19.43 -16.61 10.50
C ASN A 62 18.16 -17.25 11.09
N TYR A 63 17.06 -16.87 10.42
CA TYR A 63 15.68 -17.35 10.40
C TYR A 63 14.67 -16.83 11.43
N GLY A 64 13.73 -16.05 10.89
CA GLY A 64 12.45 -15.70 11.49
C GLY A 64 11.52 -15.04 10.47
N GLU A 65 11.25 -15.76 9.37
CA GLU A 65 9.97 -15.75 8.63
C GLU A 65 9.16 -14.45 8.61
N LYS A 66 9.20 -13.72 7.47
CA LYS A 66 8.16 -12.73 7.14
C LYS A 66 6.83 -13.46 7.01
N THR A 67 6.08 -13.52 8.11
CA THR A 67 4.67 -13.81 8.08
C THR A 67 3.97 -12.52 7.64
N ASP A 68 3.40 -12.54 6.44
CA ASP A 68 2.44 -11.55 5.98
C ASP A 68 1.27 -11.54 6.97
N LEU A 69 1.31 -10.63 7.95
CA LEU A 69 0.20 -10.39 8.86
C LEU A 69 -0.80 -9.44 8.18
N PRO A 70 -2.10 -9.78 8.16
CA PRO A 70 -3.12 -8.84 7.76
C PRO A 70 -3.16 -7.71 8.81
N ILE A 71 -2.71 -6.52 8.43
CA ILE A 71 -2.74 -5.34 9.30
C ILE A 71 -4.20 -5.00 9.54
N ASN A 72 -4.70 -5.37 10.71
CA ASN A 72 -5.98 -4.92 11.24
C ASN A 72 -5.73 -3.67 12.10
N ASP A 73 -6.56 -2.66 11.83
CA ASP A 73 -6.98 -1.51 12.65
C ASP A 73 -6.22 -1.14 13.94
N ASN A 74 -5.80 0.12 13.98
CA ASN A 74 -5.74 1.01 15.16
C ASN A 74 -4.71 0.80 16.27
N THR A 75 -3.58 0.14 16.02
CA THR A 75 -2.37 0.40 16.84
C THR A 75 -1.57 1.53 16.22
N VAL A 76 -1.60 2.72 16.84
CA VAL A 76 -0.58 3.76 16.63
C VAL A 76 0.73 3.20 17.17
N ILE A 77 1.50 2.60 16.28
CA ILE A 77 2.91 2.33 16.53
C ILE A 77 3.58 3.69 16.34
N ASP A 78 4.18 4.25 17.39
CA ASP A 78 5.15 5.33 17.23
C ASP A 78 6.32 4.73 16.45
N ASP A 79 6.23 4.84 15.13
CA ASP A 79 7.16 4.31 14.15
C ASP A 79 8.26 5.32 13.82
N GLY A 80 8.31 6.43 14.57
CA GLY A 80 9.25 7.52 14.37
C GLY A 80 8.90 8.46 13.20
N ALA A 81 7.71 8.33 12.58
CA ALA A 81 7.27 9.23 11.53
C ALA A 81 6.92 10.63 12.05
N LEU A 82 7.24 11.65 11.26
CA LEU A 82 6.62 12.97 11.41
C LEU A 82 5.31 12.98 10.62
N GLU A 83 4.19 13.11 11.31
CA GLU A 83 2.85 13.06 10.70
C GLU A 83 2.26 14.47 10.53
N TYR A 84 1.65 14.72 9.38
CA TYR A 84 0.99 15.97 9.04
C TYR A 84 -0.37 15.73 8.38
N LYS A 85 -1.31 16.65 8.59
CA LYS A 85 -2.62 16.62 7.95
C LYS A 85 -3.07 18.00 7.53
N GLY A 86 -3.98 18.04 6.55
CA GLY A 86 -4.63 19.28 6.17
C GLY A 86 -5.55 19.09 4.98
N LYS A 87 -5.96 20.22 4.40
CA LYS A 87 -6.74 20.23 3.16
C LYS A 87 -5.87 20.66 1.99
N VAL A 88 -6.09 20.05 0.84
CA VAL A 88 -5.49 20.45 -0.44
C VAL A 88 -6.57 20.89 -1.38
N GLU A 89 -6.26 21.90 -2.20
CA GLU A 89 -7.00 22.21 -3.40
C GLU A 89 -6.69 21.16 -4.47
N TYR A 90 -7.72 20.43 -4.90
CA TYR A 90 -7.69 19.36 -5.86
C TYR A 90 -8.32 19.81 -7.18
N THR A 91 -7.58 19.61 -8.28
CA THR A 91 -8.04 19.96 -9.63
C THR A 91 -7.57 18.92 -10.63
N VAL A 92 -8.37 18.68 -11.67
CA VAL A 92 -8.07 17.75 -12.76
C VAL A 92 -7.98 18.50 -14.08
N GLU A 93 -6.94 18.20 -14.85
CA GLU A 93 -6.68 18.73 -16.19
C GLU A 93 -6.67 17.58 -17.20
N THR A 94 -7.45 17.68 -18.28
CA THR A 94 -7.31 16.74 -19.40
C THR A 94 -6.03 17.05 -20.19
N LEU A 95 -5.28 16.03 -20.63
CA LEU A 95 -3.98 16.25 -21.28
C LEU A 95 -4.07 16.88 -22.68
N ASP A 96 -5.27 16.90 -23.28
CA ASP A 96 -5.56 17.71 -24.47
C ASP A 96 -5.77 19.21 -24.16
N SER A 97 -5.64 19.59 -22.88
CA SER A 97 -5.81 20.94 -22.32
C SER A 97 -7.18 21.55 -22.62
N SER A 98 -8.18 20.72 -22.93
CA SER A 98 -9.52 21.18 -23.31
C SER A 98 -10.39 21.51 -22.10
N SER A 99 -10.06 20.99 -20.92
CA SER A 99 -10.86 21.17 -19.72
C SER A 99 -10.06 21.12 -18.42
N PHE A 100 -10.53 21.91 -17.46
CA PHE A 100 -10.06 21.94 -16.08
C PHE A 100 -11.28 21.84 -15.17
N THR A 101 -11.24 21.00 -14.14
CA THR A 101 -12.33 20.93 -13.17
C THR A 101 -12.33 22.17 -12.28
N ASN A 102 -13.48 22.50 -11.71
CA ASN A 102 -13.49 23.45 -10.60
C ASN A 102 -12.67 22.87 -9.43
N PRO A 103 -11.96 23.71 -8.68
CA PRO A 103 -11.23 23.25 -7.51
C PRO A 103 -12.15 22.66 -6.43
N GLU A 104 -11.74 21.54 -5.86
CA GLU A 104 -12.37 20.90 -4.70
C GLU A 104 -11.38 20.84 -3.55
N TYR A 105 -11.86 20.85 -2.30
CA TYR A 105 -10.98 20.69 -1.14
C TYR A 105 -11.11 19.29 -0.55
N ILE A 106 -10.02 18.54 -0.54
CA ILE A 106 -9.96 17.19 0.02
C ILE A 106 -8.98 17.14 1.19
N ASP A 107 -9.22 16.25 2.15
CA ASP A 107 -8.29 16.00 3.24
C ASP A 107 -7.12 15.12 2.76
N ILE A 108 -5.92 15.40 3.28
CA ILE A 108 -4.70 14.65 2.99
C ILE A 108 -3.92 14.41 4.29
N TYR A 109 -3.16 13.31 4.32
CA TYR A 109 -2.20 13.00 5.37
C TYR A 109 -0.82 12.73 4.75
N VAL A 110 0.24 13.10 5.47
CA VAL A 110 1.63 12.92 5.05
C VAL A 110 2.45 12.41 6.22
N ASP A 111 3.08 11.25 6.04
CA ASP A 111 4.01 10.67 7.02
C ASP A 111 5.43 10.77 6.46
N ILE A 112 6.38 11.23 7.27
CA ILE A 112 7.78 11.42 6.87
C ILE A 112 8.70 10.58 7.73
N TYR A 113 9.39 9.63 7.10
CA TYR A 113 10.41 8.78 7.69
C TYR A 113 11.79 9.27 7.24
N ASN A 114 12.37 10.20 8.01
CA ASN A 114 13.62 10.88 7.61
C ASN A 114 14.81 9.92 7.46
N ASP A 115 14.96 8.96 8.38
CA ASP A 115 16.08 8.01 8.38
C ASP A 115 16.04 7.09 7.15
N GLU A 116 14.83 6.73 6.71
CA GLU A 116 14.59 5.87 5.55
C GLU A 116 14.51 6.66 4.23
N LYS A 117 14.52 8.01 4.31
CA LYS A 117 14.24 8.91 3.17
C LYS A 117 12.97 8.51 2.43
N MET A 118 11.93 8.21 3.20
CA MET A 118 10.66 7.68 2.72
C MET A 118 9.50 8.58 3.16
N ILE A 119 8.55 8.80 2.25
CA ILE A 119 7.35 9.60 2.50
C ILE A 119 6.11 8.85 2.03
N LEU A 120 5.10 8.81 2.89
CA LEU A 120 3.78 8.32 2.57
C LEU A 120 2.83 9.50 2.41
N ILE A 121 2.16 9.59 1.26
CA ILE A 121 1.11 10.56 1.01
C ILE A 121 -0.22 9.81 0.89
N TYR A 122 -1.16 10.16 1.75
CA TYR A 122 -2.50 9.57 1.77
C TYR A 122 -3.49 10.59 1.23
N THR A 123 -3.88 10.38 -0.01
CA THR A 123 -5.16 10.85 -0.53
C THR A 123 -6.17 9.72 -0.30
N PRO A 124 -7.35 9.67 -0.94
CA PRO A 124 -8.12 8.41 -0.95
C PRO A 124 -7.28 7.17 -1.33
N ASN A 125 -6.13 7.34 -1.99
CA ASN A 125 -5.10 6.33 -2.21
C ASN A 125 -3.81 6.64 -1.43
N ARG A 126 -3.02 5.60 -1.13
CA ARG A 126 -1.70 5.73 -0.50
C ARG A 126 -0.58 5.67 -1.53
N PHE A 127 0.31 6.65 -1.50
CA PHE A 127 1.49 6.74 -2.36
C PHE A 127 2.76 6.70 -1.51
N ARG A 128 3.65 5.75 -1.80
CA ARG A 128 4.92 5.57 -1.09
C ARG A 128 6.08 6.00 -1.96
N PHE A 129 6.73 7.08 -1.56
CA PHE A 129 7.93 7.60 -2.21
C PHE A 129 9.17 7.14 -1.46
N GLU A 130 10.04 6.40 -2.13
CA GLU A 130 11.37 6.04 -1.62
C GLU A 130 12.43 6.97 -2.21
N ASN A 131 13.62 6.99 -1.60
CA ASN A 131 14.77 7.76 -2.07
C ASN A 131 14.47 9.26 -2.25
N VAL A 132 13.67 9.83 -1.33
CA VAL A 132 13.29 11.24 -1.37
C VAL A 132 14.53 12.14 -1.31
N SER A 133 14.56 13.13 -2.20
CA SER A 133 15.61 14.15 -2.23
C SER A 133 15.33 15.18 -1.13
N ILE A 134 16.28 15.36 -0.22
CA ILE A 134 16.18 16.29 0.90
C ILE A 134 17.33 17.29 0.81
N THR A 135 17.01 18.57 0.62
CA THR A 135 17.98 19.67 0.58
C THR A 135 17.53 20.77 1.55
N GLY A 136 18.14 20.80 2.73
CA GLY A 136 17.66 21.65 3.82
C GLY A 136 16.28 21.20 4.29
N SER A 137 15.31 22.10 4.33
CA SER A 137 13.91 21.81 4.63
C SER A 137 13.07 21.42 3.40
N LYS A 138 13.66 21.39 2.20
CA LYS A 138 12.95 21.07 0.95
C LYS A 138 13.00 19.58 0.67
N TYR A 139 11.83 18.98 0.44
CA TYR A 139 11.64 17.57 0.14
C TYR A 139 11.01 17.43 -1.23
N GLU A 140 11.58 16.57 -2.07
CA GLU A 140 11.11 16.30 -3.43
C GLU A 140 11.18 14.80 -3.73
N GLY A 141 10.11 14.27 -4.33
CA GLY A 141 10.05 12.87 -4.73
C GLY A 141 9.39 12.67 -6.07
N ASN A 142 9.81 11.60 -6.75
CA ASN A 142 9.22 11.12 -7.99
C ASN A 142 9.12 9.59 -7.91
N MET A 143 8.00 9.05 -8.37
CA MET A 143 7.89 7.62 -8.69
C MET A 143 7.06 7.44 -9.96
N SER A 144 7.11 6.27 -10.59
CA SER A 144 6.29 5.93 -11.75
C SER A 144 5.92 4.46 -11.74
N ASP A 145 4.73 4.16 -12.25
CA ASP A 145 4.21 2.80 -12.44
C ASP A 145 3.39 2.72 -13.75
N ASP A 146 2.68 1.61 -13.96
CA ASP A 146 1.84 1.39 -15.15
C ASP A 146 0.63 2.35 -15.26
N ASN A 147 0.28 3.02 -14.16
CA ASN A 147 -0.85 3.95 -14.08
C ASN A 147 -0.42 5.41 -14.30
N GLY A 148 0.85 5.74 -14.04
CA GLY A 148 1.34 7.09 -14.30
C GLY A 148 2.67 7.44 -13.64
N THR A 149 2.97 8.74 -13.66
CA THR A 149 4.08 9.36 -12.95
C THR A 149 3.54 10.22 -11.82
N TYR A 150 4.16 10.12 -10.65
CA TYR A 150 3.74 10.80 -9.43
C TYR A 150 4.90 11.64 -8.95
N THR A 151 4.66 12.91 -8.65
CA THR A 151 5.68 13.82 -8.14
C THR A 151 5.16 14.64 -7.00
N PHE A 152 5.96 14.82 -5.97
CA PHE A 152 5.66 15.79 -4.93
C PHE A 152 6.84 16.73 -4.67
N SER A 153 6.51 17.91 -4.19
CA SER A 153 7.45 18.84 -3.57
C SER A 153 6.80 19.53 -2.38
N MET A 154 7.60 19.78 -1.35
CA MET A 154 7.14 20.48 -0.16
C MET A 154 8.31 21.02 0.66
N THR A 155 8.02 21.92 1.59
CA THR A 155 8.96 22.42 2.57
C THR A 155 8.50 22.01 3.97
N VAL A 156 9.34 21.28 4.70
CA VAL A 156 9.02 20.70 6.02
C VAL A 156 9.67 21.56 7.11
N ASN A 157 8.84 22.04 8.03
CA ASN A 157 9.25 22.66 9.28
C ASN A 157 8.73 21.81 10.45
N ARG A 158 9.22 22.06 11.67
CA ARG A 158 8.91 21.24 12.85
C ARG A 158 7.40 20.97 13.05
N ASP A 159 6.57 21.98 12.85
CA ASP A 159 5.14 21.92 13.16
C ASP A 159 4.25 21.99 11.90
N THR A 160 4.83 22.19 10.71
CA THR A 160 4.07 22.43 9.48
C THR A 160 4.80 21.97 8.23
N ILE A 161 4.06 21.50 7.23
CA ILE A 161 4.51 21.47 5.84
C ILE A 161 3.97 22.71 5.14
N THR A 162 4.80 23.41 4.35
CA THR A 162 4.37 24.50 3.46
C THR A 162 4.68 24.19 2.00
N ASP A 163 4.05 24.95 1.10
CA ASP A 163 4.25 24.82 -0.36
C ASP A 163 4.06 23.38 -0.85
N PHE A 164 3.08 22.68 -0.28
CA PHE A 164 2.79 21.30 -0.62
C PHE A 164 2.22 21.23 -2.03
N ASN A 165 2.89 20.51 -2.91
CA ASN A 165 2.45 20.23 -4.26
C ASN A 165 2.58 18.73 -4.51
N PHE A 166 1.48 18.07 -4.85
CA PHE A 166 1.46 16.69 -5.29
C PHE A 166 0.76 16.60 -6.64
N THR A 167 1.42 15.98 -7.62
CA THR A 167 0.92 15.83 -9.00
C THR A 167 0.91 14.37 -9.39
N ILE A 168 -0.17 13.96 -10.05
CA ILE A 168 -0.31 12.65 -10.66
C ILE A 168 -0.51 12.87 -12.16
N LEU A 169 0.42 12.39 -12.97
CA LEU A 169 0.29 12.36 -14.43
C LEU A 169 -0.18 10.97 -14.84
N GLY A 170 -1.48 10.84 -15.08
CA GLY A 170 -2.08 9.62 -15.63
C GLY A 170 -2.01 9.58 -17.15
N LYS A 171 -2.71 8.62 -17.76
CA LYS A 171 -2.71 8.41 -19.21
C LYS A 171 -3.45 9.49 -20.01
N GLN A 172 -4.52 10.05 -19.44
CA GLN A 172 -5.40 11.01 -20.13
C GLN A 172 -5.57 12.31 -19.34
N GLU A 173 -5.24 12.29 -18.06
CA GLU A 173 -5.52 13.37 -17.12
C GLU A 173 -4.29 13.62 -16.24
N ARG A 174 -4.19 14.84 -15.74
CA ARG A 174 -3.27 15.23 -14.70
C ARG A 174 -4.05 15.76 -13.51
N TYR A 175 -3.70 15.26 -12.34
CA TYR A 175 -4.29 15.63 -11.07
C TYR A 175 -3.30 16.50 -10.32
N TYR A 176 -3.78 17.62 -9.78
CA TYR A 176 -3.00 18.51 -8.93
C TYR A 176 -3.63 18.59 -7.56
N MET A 177 -2.80 18.49 -6.53
CA MET A 177 -3.16 18.66 -5.12
C MET A 177 -2.19 19.66 -4.51
N LYS A 178 -2.71 20.82 -4.12
CA LYS A 178 -1.88 21.92 -3.61
C LYS A 178 -2.36 22.38 -2.25
N SER A 179 -1.45 22.65 -1.34
CA SER A 179 -1.76 23.35 -0.10
C SER A 179 -0.65 24.31 0.27
N ASN A 180 -1.03 25.47 0.79
CA ASN A 180 -0.08 26.41 1.38
C ASN A 180 0.46 25.89 2.71
N GLN A 181 -0.32 25.07 3.43
CA GLN A 181 0.04 24.57 4.75
C GLN A 181 -0.68 23.26 5.10
N LEU A 182 0.07 22.30 5.66
CA LEU A 182 -0.43 21.16 6.43
C LEU A 182 0.15 21.26 7.84
N ASP A 183 -0.62 20.88 8.85
CA ASP A 183 -0.25 20.99 10.25
C ASP A 183 0.20 19.63 10.80
N ALA A 184 1.21 19.64 11.68
CA ALA A 184 1.64 18.44 12.37
C ALA A 184 0.49 17.85 13.21
N ILE A 185 0.39 16.53 13.21
CA ILE A 185 -0.50 15.79 14.10
C ILE A 185 0.22 15.67 15.45
N LYS A 186 -0.47 16.05 16.53
CA LYS A 186 0.04 16.06 17.90
C LYS A 186 -0.74 15.10 18.77
#